data_AF-K1RP06-F1
#
_entry.id   AF-K1RP06-F1
#
_cell.length_a   1.000
_cell.length_b   1.000
_cell.length_c   1.000
_cell.angle_alpha   90.00
_cell.angle_beta   90.00
_cell.angle_gamma   90.00
#
_symmetry.space_group_name_H-M   'P 1'
#
loop_
_entity.id
_entity.type
_entity.pdbx_description
1 polymer ?
#
loop_
_entity_poly.entity_id
_entity_poly.type
_entity_poly.pdbx_seq_one_letter_code
_entity_poly.pdbx_strand_id
1 'polypeptide(L)'
;MGKNTVIVGLPGQAGFEFECVDLLGDKAKHCTIVTFESLPWVCRLIEFGKNVEILGIKDTLGASVLKGEQCFETRPILDLSQYIFGDKPKLRRVQNYIAITLMADSTVHPPIMYGKWSQWNGKPLSEKPLFYQGIDERRTELLSGVSDECLATAKAIKKVPGLDMSDVIHIFDWYLKHYSSHITSKSNLMMVMRTNKAYDGLVHPMKAVEAGKYVPDFTYRYIREDVSMGIVPMKGIAELAGISTPYLDDVITWCQGKLNKEFLVGNKLTGKDLKDTRAPQKYGYNKLEDLFTGNYSI
;
A
#
# COMPACT_ATOMS: atom_id res chain seq x y z
N MET A 1 10.69 -7.94 24.74
CA MET A 1 10.67 -6.52 24.34
C MET A 1 10.62 -5.68 25.61
N GLY A 2 11.49 -4.68 25.74
CA GLY A 2 11.50 -3.81 26.92
C GLY A 2 10.31 -2.83 26.89
N LYS A 3 10.02 -2.20 28.02
CA LYS A 3 9.10 -1.05 28.04
C LYS A 3 9.67 0.07 27.17
N ASN A 4 8.79 0.84 26.53
CA ASN A 4 9.11 1.97 25.65
C ASN A 4 9.90 1.57 24.39
N THR A 5 9.69 0.35 23.89
CA THR A 5 10.31 -0.08 22.63
C THR A 5 9.60 0.56 21.44
N VAL A 6 10.37 1.07 20.49
CA VAL A 6 9.86 1.56 19.21
C VAL A 6 10.00 0.47 18.16
N ILE A 7 8.90 0.15 17.49
CA ILE A 7 8.82 -0.83 16.40
C ILE A 7 8.58 -0.07 15.12
N VAL A 8 9.46 -0.23 14.12
CA VAL A 8 9.41 0.56 12.89
C VAL A 8 9.21 -0.35 11.68
N GLY A 9 8.12 -0.12 10.94
CA GLY A 9 7.91 -0.64 9.60
C GLY A 9 8.43 0.34 8.55
N LEU A 10 9.51 0.00 7.83
CA LEU A 10 10.15 0.84 6.81
C LEU A 10 10.41 0.03 5.51
N PRO A 11 9.42 -0.09 4.61
CA PRO A 11 8.04 0.40 4.73
C PRO A 11 7.20 -0.54 5.60
N GLY A 12 6.08 -0.05 6.12
CA GLY A 12 5.15 -0.90 6.88
C GLY A 12 4.31 -1.83 6.01
N GLN A 13 3.94 -1.38 4.79
CA GLN A 13 2.85 -1.95 3.98
C GLN A 13 1.50 -1.92 4.71
N ALA A 14 0.43 -2.43 4.07
CA ALA A 14 -0.91 -2.37 4.64
C ALA A 14 -1.10 -3.33 5.81
N GLY A 15 -1.79 -2.87 6.86
CA GLY A 15 -2.14 -3.66 8.04
C GLY A 15 -0.97 -4.08 8.94
N PHE A 16 0.19 -3.41 8.84
CA PHE A 16 1.34 -3.68 9.70
C PHE A 16 1.04 -3.49 11.18
N GLU A 17 0.28 -2.43 11.51
CA GLU A 17 -0.11 -2.10 12.87
C GLU A 17 -1.00 -3.18 13.47
N PHE A 18 -1.95 -3.71 12.69
CA PHE A 18 -2.83 -4.80 13.15
C PHE A 18 -2.02 -6.03 13.52
N GLU A 19 -1.08 -6.44 12.66
CA GLU A 19 -0.22 -7.59 12.91
C GLU A 19 0.69 -7.36 14.12
N CYS A 20 1.27 -6.16 14.26
CA CYS A 20 2.10 -5.83 15.42
C CYS A 20 1.30 -5.89 16.73
N VAL A 21 0.13 -5.26 16.76
CA VAL A 21 -0.72 -5.22 17.97
C VAL A 21 -1.15 -6.62 18.37
N ASP A 22 -1.61 -7.44 17.42
CA ASP A 22 -2.02 -8.82 17.66
C ASP A 22 -0.88 -9.67 18.22
N LEU A 23 0.28 -9.68 17.56
CA LEU A 23 1.43 -10.50 17.97
C LEU A 23 2.03 -10.09 19.32
N LEU A 24 1.97 -8.80 19.65
CA LEU A 24 2.50 -8.27 20.91
C LEU A 24 1.52 -8.46 22.08
N GLY A 25 0.21 -8.54 21.81
CA GLY A 25 -0.85 -8.57 22.81
C GLY A 25 -0.68 -7.42 23.81
N ASP A 26 -0.73 -7.74 25.11
CA ASP A 26 -0.57 -6.76 26.20
C ASP A 26 0.72 -5.94 26.14
N LYS A 27 1.77 -6.42 25.47
CA LYS A 27 3.04 -5.68 25.39
C LYS A 27 2.94 -4.45 24.49
N ALA A 28 1.99 -4.42 23.55
CA ALA A 28 1.86 -3.30 22.63
C ALA A 28 1.47 -1.99 23.35
N LYS A 29 0.77 -2.04 24.50
CA LYS A 29 0.51 -0.85 25.33
C LYS A 29 1.77 -0.17 25.88
N HIS A 30 2.90 -0.87 25.86
CA HIS A 30 4.21 -0.37 26.29
C HIS A 30 5.14 -0.05 25.11
N CYS A 31 4.66 -0.15 23.89
CA CYS A 31 5.45 0.07 22.68
C CYS A 31 4.91 1.27 21.90
N THR A 32 5.74 1.81 21.02
CA THR A 32 5.30 2.72 19.96
C THR A 32 5.52 2.04 18.62
N ILE A 33 4.47 1.96 17.81
CA ILE A 33 4.55 1.41 16.44
C ILE A 33 4.62 2.59 15.49
N VAL A 34 5.63 2.61 14.62
CA VAL A 34 5.83 3.62 13.59
C VAL A 34 5.77 2.93 12.24
N THR A 35 4.93 3.45 11.36
CA THR A 35 4.73 2.88 10.03
C THR A 35 5.06 3.94 9.01
N PHE A 36 6.02 3.67 8.13
CA PHE A 36 6.37 4.57 7.03
C PHE A 36 5.62 4.17 5.76
N GLU A 37 5.18 5.18 5.00
CA GLU A 37 4.39 4.98 3.77
C GLU A 37 5.19 4.31 2.63
N SER A 38 6.52 4.42 2.64
CA SER A 38 7.40 3.83 1.62
C SER A 38 8.88 3.82 2.07
N LEU A 39 9.76 3.26 1.24
CA LEU A 39 11.20 3.37 1.45
C LEU A 39 11.69 4.82 1.25
N PRO A 40 12.61 5.33 2.10
CA PRO A 40 13.16 6.68 2.00
C PRO A 40 14.14 6.84 0.82
N TRP A 41 14.73 5.74 0.36
CA TRP A 41 15.74 5.70 -0.69
C TRP A 41 15.35 4.73 -1.81
N VAL A 42 15.75 5.08 -3.03
CA VAL A 42 15.92 4.11 -4.11
C VAL A 42 17.37 3.67 -4.06
N CYS A 43 17.62 2.40 -3.75
CA CYS A 43 18.97 1.87 -3.58
C CYS A 43 19.16 0.52 -4.29
N ARG A 44 20.41 0.19 -4.60
CA ARG A 44 20.81 -1.07 -5.21
C ARG A 44 21.99 -1.68 -4.47
N LEU A 45 21.91 -2.99 -4.27
CA LEU A 45 23.03 -3.76 -3.74
C LEU A 45 24.15 -3.80 -4.78
N ILE A 46 25.37 -3.44 -4.38
CA ILE A 46 26.58 -3.59 -5.19
C ILE A 46 27.35 -4.81 -4.71
N GLU A 47 27.56 -4.92 -3.39
CA GLU A 47 28.22 -6.07 -2.77
C GLU A 47 27.55 -6.42 -1.44
N PHE A 48 27.15 -7.68 -1.31
CA PHE A 48 26.45 -8.20 -0.13
C PHE A 48 27.26 -7.97 1.16
N GLY A 49 26.62 -7.31 2.14
CA GLY A 49 27.21 -7.03 3.46
C GLY A 49 28.27 -5.94 3.49
N LYS A 50 28.57 -5.28 2.35
CA LYS A 50 29.63 -4.26 2.28
C LYS A 50 29.20 -2.97 1.61
N ASN A 51 28.61 -3.03 0.41
CA ASN A 51 28.39 -1.86 -0.44
C ASN A 51 26.96 -1.79 -0.98
N VAL A 52 26.32 -0.65 -0.78
CA VAL A 52 25.01 -0.29 -1.33
C VAL A 52 25.12 1.08 -2.00
N GLU A 53 24.50 1.23 -3.16
CA GLU A 53 24.40 2.50 -3.87
C GLU A 53 23.03 3.12 -3.62
N ILE A 54 22.99 4.40 -3.25
CA ILE A 54 21.77 5.20 -3.16
C ILE A 54 21.62 5.97 -4.48
N LEU A 55 20.63 5.58 -5.28
CA LEU A 55 20.32 6.18 -6.57
C LEU A 55 19.46 7.44 -6.43
N GLY A 56 18.73 7.57 -5.33
CA GLY A 56 17.89 8.73 -5.07
C GLY A 56 17.32 8.73 -3.65
N ILE A 57 17.07 9.93 -3.13
CA ILE A 57 16.49 10.17 -1.80
C ILE A 57 15.19 10.95 -2.00
N LYS A 58 14.12 10.55 -1.31
CA LYS A 58 12.86 11.31 -1.34
C LYS A 58 13.03 12.68 -0.66
N ASP A 59 12.26 13.67 -1.11
CA ASP A 59 12.25 14.98 -0.46
C ASP A 59 11.45 14.96 0.85
N THR A 60 10.32 14.25 0.87
CA THR A 60 9.48 14.08 2.06
C THR A 60 9.06 12.62 2.21
N LEU A 61 8.75 12.21 3.45
CA LEU A 61 8.23 10.87 3.74
C LEU A 61 7.27 10.91 4.92
N GLY A 62 6.07 10.38 4.72
CA GLY A 62 5.04 10.24 5.76
C GLY A 62 5.27 9.04 6.67
N ALA A 63 5.00 9.24 7.97
CA ALA A 63 4.92 8.17 8.95
C ALA A 63 3.78 8.37 9.94
N SER A 64 3.08 7.29 10.27
CA SER A 64 2.11 7.25 11.37
C SER A 64 2.83 6.82 12.65
N VAL A 65 2.29 7.24 13.79
CA VAL A 65 2.81 6.86 15.11
C VAL A 65 1.64 6.39 15.96
N LEU A 66 1.58 5.09 16.25
CA LEU A 66 0.61 4.49 17.15
C LEU A 66 1.30 4.24 18.50
N LYS A 67 1.05 5.13 19.46
CA LYS A 67 1.71 5.08 20.77
C LYS A 67 0.84 4.35 21.78
N GLY A 68 1.37 3.31 22.42
CA GLY A 68 0.72 2.65 23.54
C GLY A 68 0.53 3.59 24.75
N GLU A 69 -0.60 3.48 25.43
CA GLU A 69 -0.98 4.36 26.55
C GLU A 69 0.02 4.32 27.73
N GLN A 70 0.76 3.21 27.87
CA GLN A 70 1.75 2.98 28.92
C GLN A 70 3.18 3.10 28.38
N CYS A 71 3.34 3.69 27.20
CA CYS A 71 4.63 4.05 26.62
C CYS A 71 5.05 5.44 27.09
N PHE A 72 6.20 5.53 27.74
CA PHE A 72 6.81 6.78 28.16
C PHE A 72 7.91 7.19 27.18
N GLU A 73 7.53 8.03 26.22
CA GLU A 73 8.45 8.61 25.25
C GLU A 73 9.17 9.82 25.86
N THR A 74 10.50 9.81 25.88
CA THR A 74 11.30 10.94 26.39
C THR A 74 11.56 12.02 25.35
N ARG A 75 11.22 11.74 24.08
CA ARG A 75 11.33 12.65 22.94
C ARG A 75 10.34 12.23 21.85
N PRO A 76 9.90 13.14 20.96
CA PRO A 76 9.06 12.76 19.82
C PRO A 76 9.76 11.72 18.92
N ILE A 77 9.09 10.61 18.63
CA ILE A 77 9.69 9.49 17.88
C ILE A 77 10.03 9.85 16.43
N LEU A 78 9.27 10.76 15.81
CA LEU A 78 9.58 11.25 14.47
C LEU A 78 10.88 12.09 14.44
N ASP A 79 11.18 12.84 15.49
CA ASP A 79 12.43 13.62 15.57
C ASP A 79 13.64 12.69 15.69
N LEU A 80 13.52 11.60 16.45
CA LEU A 80 14.53 10.55 16.51
C LEU A 80 14.74 9.90 15.14
N SER A 81 13.65 9.59 14.44
CA SER A 81 13.71 9.02 13.09
C SER A 81 14.35 9.99 12.09
N GLN A 82 14.03 11.28 12.18
CA GLN A 82 14.63 12.33 11.36
C GLN A 82 16.14 12.45 11.62
N TYR A 83 16.56 12.40 12.88
CA TYR A 83 17.98 12.41 13.24
C TYR A 83 18.74 11.23 12.61
N ILE A 84 18.15 10.03 12.60
CA ILE A 84 18.76 8.84 11.98
C ILE A 84 18.84 8.98 10.46
N PHE A 85 17.82 9.53 9.80
CA PHE A 85 17.82 9.71 8.34
C PHE A 85 18.70 10.89 7.87
N GLY A 86 19.02 11.83 8.77
CA GLY A 86 19.76 13.04 8.44
C GLY A 86 18.87 14.09 7.80
N ASP A 87 19.38 14.82 6.80
CA ASP A 87 18.69 15.98 6.25
C ASP A 87 17.48 15.64 5.37
N LYS A 88 17.49 14.48 4.71
CA LYS A 88 16.43 14.02 3.80
C LYS A 88 16.17 12.51 3.95
N PRO A 89 14.92 12.05 3.77
CA PRO A 89 13.71 12.86 3.54
C PRO A 89 13.31 13.69 4.76
N LYS A 90 12.56 14.78 4.53
CA LYS A 90 11.86 15.48 5.62
C LYS A 90 10.65 14.66 6.04
N LEU A 91 10.66 14.22 7.29
CA LEU A 91 9.60 13.40 7.85
C LEU A 91 8.38 14.25 8.19
N ARG A 92 7.20 13.73 7.88
CA ARG A 92 5.90 14.33 8.24
C ARG A 92 5.05 13.30 8.99
N ARG A 93 4.29 13.76 9.96
CA ARG A 93 3.30 12.90 10.63
C ARG A 93 2.09 12.71 9.71
N VAL A 94 1.78 11.45 9.41
CA VAL A 94 0.49 11.03 8.89
C VAL A 94 -0.46 10.93 10.08
N GLN A 95 -1.60 11.64 10.02
CA GLN A 95 -2.43 11.85 11.20
C GLN A 95 -3.14 10.57 11.67
N ASN A 96 -3.44 9.66 10.74
CA ASN A 96 -4.11 8.40 11.06
C ASN A 96 -3.39 7.24 10.37
N TYR A 97 -3.04 6.21 11.13
CA TYR A 97 -2.32 5.04 10.63
C TYR A 97 -3.09 4.30 9.52
N ILE A 98 -4.43 4.35 9.53
CA ILE A 98 -5.27 3.78 8.47
C ILE A 98 -5.01 4.46 7.11
N ALA A 99 -4.65 5.74 7.10
CA ALA A 99 -4.35 6.45 5.85
C ALA A 99 -3.15 5.83 5.11
N ILE A 100 -2.17 5.25 5.82
CA ILE A 100 -1.05 4.54 5.20
C ILE A 100 -1.55 3.31 4.44
N THR A 101 -2.47 2.56 5.03
CA THR A 101 -3.06 1.40 4.36
C THR A 101 -3.87 1.83 3.14
N LEU A 102 -4.71 2.86 3.24
CA LEU A 102 -5.58 3.31 2.13
C LEU A 102 -4.80 4.02 1.00
N MET A 103 -3.60 4.52 1.27
CA MET A 103 -2.71 5.18 0.30
C MET A 103 -1.52 4.32 -0.13
N ALA A 104 -1.47 3.04 0.23
CA ALA A 104 -0.34 2.19 -0.13
C ALA A 104 -0.24 1.97 -1.65
N ASP A 105 0.99 1.74 -2.13
CA ASP A 105 1.31 1.50 -3.55
C ASP A 105 0.51 0.32 -4.16
N SER A 106 -0.03 -0.57 -3.32
CA SER A 106 -0.90 -1.66 -3.73
C SER A 106 -2.22 -1.20 -4.35
N THR A 107 -2.60 0.08 -4.25
CA THR A 107 -3.69 0.66 -5.05
C THR A 107 -3.36 0.74 -6.55
N VAL A 108 -2.10 0.55 -6.95
CA VAL A 108 -1.63 0.74 -8.33
C VAL A 108 -1.35 -0.58 -9.04
N HIS A 109 -0.54 -1.46 -8.45
CA HIS A 109 -0.02 -2.60 -9.21
C HIS A 109 -1.06 -3.68 -9.55
N PRO A 110 -1.86 -4.20 -8.59
CA PRO A 110 -2.89 -5.20 -8.88
C PRO A 110 -3.95 -4.70 -9.89
N PRO A 111 -4.52 -3.48 -9.80
CA PRO A 111 -5.46 -2.99 -10.81
C PRO A 111 -4.87 -2.91 -12.23
N ILE A 112 -3.60 -2.46 -12.38
CA ILE A 112 -2.93 -2.45 -13.69
C ILE A 112 -2.74 -3.88 -14.23
N MET A 113 -2.33 -4.82 -13.37
CA MET A 113 -2.15 -6.22 -13.74
C MET A 113 -3.49 -6.86 -14.14
N TYR A 114 -4.55 -6.65 -13.36
CA TYR A 114 -5.90 -7.11 -13.67
C TYR A 114 -6.40 -6.53 -14.99
N GLY A 115 -6.34 -5.20 -15.16
CA GLY A 115 -6.81 -4.54 -16.37
C GLY A 115 -6.08 -4.98 -17.64
N LYS A 116 -4.77 -5.25 -17.55
CA LYS A 116 -3.98 -5.73 -18.70
C LYS A 116 -4.19 -7.20 -19.01
N TRP A 117 -4.25 -8.06 -17.99
CA TRP A 117 -4.09 -9.51 -18.17
C TRP A 117 -5.34 -10.35 -17.90
N SER A 118 -6.43 -9.75 -17.42
CA SER A 118 -7.71 -10.46 -17.20
C SER A 118 -8.31 -11.07 -18.47
N GLN A 119 -8.07 -10.43 -19.61
CA GLN A 119 -8.57 -10.88 -20.92
C GLN A 119 -7.45 -11.48 -21.80
N TRP A 120 -6.31 -11.82 -21.20
CA TRP A 120 -5.19 -12.42 -21.95
C TRP A 120 -5.55 -13.84 -22.42
N ASN A 121 -5.33 -14.09 -23.72
CA ASN A 121 -5.69 -15.35 -24.38
C ASN A 121 -4.65 -16.49 -24.19
N GLY A 122 -3.66 -16.31 -23.32
CA GLY A 122 -2.61 -17.29 -23.07
C GLY A 122 -1.47 -17.31 -24.09
N LYS A 123 -1.53 -16.51 -25.17
CA LYS A 123 -0.48 -16.50 -26.20
C LYS A 123 0.73 -15.65 -25.79
N PRO A 124 1.98 -16.13 -26.01
CA PRO A 124 3.18 -15.33 -25.77
C PRO A 124 3.26 -14.07 -26.63
N LEU A 125 3.83 -13.01 -26.07
CA LEU A 125 4.09 -11.73 -26.73
C LEU A 125 5.53 -11.69 -27.26
N SER A 126 5.78 -10.92 -28.32
CA SER A 126 7.12 -10.68 -28.88
C SER A 126 7.94 -9.64 -28.12
N GLU A 127 7.28 -8.84 -27.29
CA GLU A 127 7.89 -7.77 -26.51
C GLU A 127 7.24 -7.64 -25.13
N LYS A 128 7.94 -6.98 -24.20
CA LYS A 128 7.42 -6.69 -22.87
C LYS A 128 6.66 -5.36 -22.92
N PRO A 129 5.34 -5.34 -22.69
CA PRO A 129 4.59 -4.10 -22.74
C PRO A 129 5.01 -3.17 -21.59
N LEU A 130 4.98 -1.86 -21.84
CA LEU A 130 5.16 -0.83 -20.80
C LEU A 130 4.11 -0.99 -19.70
N PHE A 131 4.52 -0.80 -18.44
CA PHE A 131 3.65 -0.92 -17.28
C PHE A 131 2.85 0.36 -17.04
N TYR A 132 3.48 1.39 -16.43
CA TYR A 132 2.82 2.65 -16.10
C TYR A 132 2.50 3.47 -17.35
N GLN A 133 3.44 3.53 -18.31
CA GLN A 133 3.25 4.31 -19.53
C GLN A 133 2.40 3.60 -20.59
N GLY A 134 2.11 2.31 -20.37
CA GLY A 134 1.28 1.53 -21.27
C GLY A 134 -0.21 1.54 -20.91
N ILE A 135 -0.65 2.24 -19.85
CA ILE A 135 -2.05 2.23 -19.39
C ILE A 135 -3.03 2.74 -20.46
N ASP A 136 -4.28 2.25 -20.43
CA ASP A 136 -5.40 2.64 -21.29
C ASP A 136 -6.60 3.10 -20.45
N GLU A 137 -7.72 3.42 -21.12
CA GLU A 137 -8.95 3.90 -20.46
C GLU A 137 -9.45 2.92 -19.40
N ARG A 138 -9.53 1.62 -19.73
CA ARG A 138 -9.97 0.57 -18.78
C ARG A 138 -9.07 0.52 -17.54
N ARG A 139 -7.74 0.54 -17.71
CA ARG A 139 -6.82 0.54 -16.56
C ARG A 139 -6.89 1.85 -15.77
N THR A 140 -7.13 2.98 -16.44
CA THR A 140 -7.34 4.28 -15.77
C THR A 140 -8.62 4.27 -14.95
N GLU A 141 -9.70 3.71 -15.48
CA GLU A 141 -10.98 3.53 -14.78
C GLU A 141 -10.82 2.65 -13.54
N LEU A 142 -10.15 1.49 -13.66
CA LEU A 142 -9.88 0.61 -12.52
C LEU A 142 -9.07 1.30 -11.42
N LEU A 143 -8.02 2.05 -11.79
CA LEU A 143 -7.21 2.80 -10.83
C LEU A 143 -8.00 3.90 -10.13
N SER A 144 -8.78 4.66 -10.89
CA SER A 144 -9.64 5.73 -10.35
C SER A 144 -10.72 5.14 -9.43
N GLY A 145 -11.36 4.05 -9.84
CA GLY A 145 -12.40 3.37 -9.09
C GLY A 145 -11.92 2.83 -7.74
N VAL A 146 -10.76 2.14 -7.71
CA VAL A 146 -10.13 1.73 -6.45
C VAL A 146 -9.77 2.93 -5.57
N SER A 147 -9.27 4.02 -6.17
CA SER A 147 -8.97 5.24 -5.43
C SER A 147 -10.22 5.90 -4.84
N ASP A 148 -11.34 5.91 -5.57
CA ASP A 148 -12.62 6.44 -5.12
C ASP A 148 -13.20 5.61 -3.96
N GLU A 149 -13.01 4.29 -3.98
CA GLU A 149 -13.37 3.39 -2.88
C GLU A 149 -12.56 3.67 -1.61
N CYS A 150 -11.24 3.89 -1.73
CA CYS A 150 -10.41 4.34 -0.62
C CYS A 150 -10.86 5.69 -0.07
N LEU A 151 -11.22 6.65 -0.94
CA LEU A 151 -11.74 7.95 -0.52
C LEU A 151 -13.10 7.85 0.17
N ALA A 152 -14.01 7.02 -0.34
CA ALA A 152 -15.30 6.76 0.29
C ALA A 152 -15.13 6.15 1.69
N THR A 153 -14.19 5.22 1.82
CA THR A 153 -13.80 4.62 3.10
C THR A 153 -13.24 5.66 4.06
N ALA A 154 -12.30 6.50 3.62
CA ALA A 154 -11.76 7.60 4.42
C ALA A 154 -12.84 8.60 4.87
N LYS A 155 -13.80 8.93 3.99
CA LYS A 155 -14.95 9.79 4.33
C LYS A 155 -15.87 9.16 5.36
N ALA A 156 -16.07 7.83 5.33
CA ALA A 156 -16.84 7.12 6.34
C ALA A 156 -16.12 7.15 7.71
N ILE A 157 -14.81 6.90 7.72
CA ILE A 157 -13.97 6.94 8.92
C ILE A 157 -13.95 8.33 9.56
N LYS A 158 -13.88 9.39 8.75
CA LYS A 158 -13.88 10.78 9.22
C LYS A 158 -15.14 11.17 10.02
N LYS A 159 -16.21 10.38 9.96
CA LYS A 159 -17.41 10.59 10.80
C LYS A 159 -17.18 10.22 12.26
N VAL A 160 -16.14 9.43 12.57
CA VAL A 160 -15.72 9.15 13.94
C VAL A 160 -15.04 10.39 14.52
N PRO A 161 -15.51 10.94 15.65
CA PRO A 161 -14.98 12.18 16.21
C PRO A 161 -13.48 12.11 16.50
N GLY A 162 -12.75 13.17 16.16
CA GLY A 162 -11.32 13.32 16.46
C GLY A 162 -10.36 12.66 15.46
N LEU A 163 -10.86 11.92 14.46
CA LEU A 163 -10.02 11.32 13.43
C LEU A 163 -9.82 12.25 12.23
N ASP A 164 -8.57 12.41 11.81
CA ASP A 164 -8.21 13.07 10.56
C ASP A 164 -7.84 12.03 9.48
N MET A 165 -8.46 12.14 8.32
CA MET A 165 -8.22 11.30 7.14
C MET A 165 -7.81 12.14 5.92
N SER A 166 -7.36 13.39 6.13
CA SER A 166 -6.96 14.33 5.07
C SER A 166 -5.74 13.87 4.25
N ASP A 167 -4.95 12.95 4.78
CA ASP A 167 -3.86 12.29 4.06
C ASP A 167 -4.33 11.35 2.95
N VAL A 168 -5.60 10.90 2.97
CA VAL A 168 -6.18 10.06 1.91
C VAL A 168 -6.73 10.95 0.80
N ILE A 169 -6.07 10.92 -0.35
CA ILE A 169 -6.38 11.72 -1.53
C ILE A 169 -6.53 10.84 -2.77
N HIS A 170 -7.12 11.38 -3.84
CA HIS A 170 -7.24 10.62 -5.07
C HIS A 170 -5.85 10.33 -5.66
N ILE A 171 -5.67 9.18 -6.32
CA ILE A 171 -4.40 8.79 -6.95
C ILE A 171 -3.89 9.85 -7.95
N PHE A 172 -4.79 10.55 -8.63
CA PHE A 172 -4.45 11.68 -9.49
C PHE A 172 -3.75 12.80 -8.71
N ASP A 173 -4.34 13.24 -7.60
CA ASP A 173 -3.79 14.30 -6.75
C ASP A 173 -2.48 13.85 -6.11
N TRP A 174 -2.37 12.57 -5.74
CA TRP A 174 -1.13 11.99 -5.24
C TRP A 174 0.02 12.10 -6.25
N TYR A 175 -0.25 11.78 -7.52
CA TYR A 175 0.74 11.94 -8.58
C TYR A 175 1.14 13.40 -8.79
N LEU A 176 0.19 14.32 -8.76
CA LEU A 176 0.50 15.76 -8.86
C LEU A 176 1.30 16.24 -7.65
N LYS A 177 1.04 15.71 -6.46
CA LYS A 177 1.79 16.09 -5.25
C LYS A 177 3.23 15.58 -5.27
N HIS A 178 3.47 14.35 -5.73
CA HIS A 178 4.77 13.69 -5.58
C HIS A 178 5.63 13.63 -6.85
N TYR A 179 5.01 13.71 -8.04
CA TYR A 179 5.69 13.55 -9.33
C TYR A 179 5.49 14.75 -10.27
N SER A 180 4.91 15.86 -9.81
CA SER A 180 4.57 17.01 -10.69
C SER A 180 5.74 17.55 -11.51
N SER A 181 6.98 17.48 -11.01
CA SER A 181 8.21 17.86 -11.74
C SER A 181 8.60 16.88 -12.86
N HIS A 182 8.14 15.63 -12.79
CA HIS A 182 8.42 14.56 -13.75
C HIS A 182 7.31 14.38 -14.79
N ILE A 183 6.14 14.99 -14.60
CA ILE A 183 4.95 14.83 -15.43
C ILE A 183 4.83 15.97 -16.45
N THR A 184 4.79 15.63 -17.74
CA THR A 184 4.68 16.62 -18.81
C THR A 184 3.23 17.04 -19.10
N SER A 185 2.25 16.13 -18.98
CA SER A 185 0.84 16.42 -19.18
C SER A 185 0.02 16.03 -17.94
N LYS A 186 -0.70 17.01 -17.38
CA LYS A 186 -1.48 16.89 -16.14
C LYS A 186 -2.99 16.91 -16.39
N SER A 187 -3.44 16.64 -17.63
CA SER A 187 -4.84 16.80 -18.02
C SER A 187 -5.79 15.79 -17.40
N ASN A 188 -5.32 14.57 -17.14
CA ASN A 188 -6.06 13.51 -16.45
C ASN A 188 -5.08 12.42 -15.94
N LEU A 189 -5.60 11.44 -15.18
CA LEU A 189 -4.80 10.36 -14.61
C LEU A 189 -4.03 9.55 -15.66
N MET A 190 -4.65 9.27 -16.81
CA MET A 190 -4.00 8.53 -17.88
C MET A 190 -2.75 9.27 -18.38
N MET A 191 -2.87 10.58 -18.63
CA MET A 191 -1.76 11.40 -19.11
C MET A 191 -0.70 11.64 -18.05
N VAL A 192 -1.10 11.79 -16.79
CA VAL A 192 -0.19 11.89 -15.65
C VAL A 192 0.75 10.70 -15.60
N MET A 193 0.24 9.46 -15.73
CA MET A 193 1.08 8.27 -15.64
C MET A 193 1.88 8.03 -16.93
N ARG A 194 1.26 8.25 -18.11
CA ARG A 194 1.93 8.10 -19.42
C ARG A 194 3.10 9.05 -19.63
N THR A 195 3.00 10.26 -19.09
CA THR A 195 4.01 11.31 -19.31
C THR A 195 4.91 11.54 -18.10
N ASN A 196 4.85 10.67 -17.09
CA ASN A 196 5.75 10.67 -15.96
C ASN A 196 7.10 10.05 -16.35
N LYS A 197 8.13 10.88 -16.49
CA LYS A 197 9.49 10.46 -16.88
C LYS A 197 10.16 9.54 -15.86
N ALA A 198 9.70 9.53 -14.60
CA ALA A 198 10.21 8.59 -13.59
C ALA A 198 9.87 7.11 -13.92
N TYR A 199 8.99 6.88 -14.90
CA TYR A 199 8.55 5.55 -15.33
C TYR A 199 9.07 5.12 -16.71
N ASP A 200 9.98 5.90 -17.31
CA ASP A 200 10.54 5.60 -18.63
C ASP A 200 11.14 4.19 -18.67
N GLY A 201 10.68 3.38 -19.63
CA GLY A 201 11.20 2.03 -19.86
C GLY A 201 10.74 0.95 -18.86
N LEU A 202 9.90 1.28 -17.88
CA LEU A 202 9.35 0.28 -16.95
C LEU A 202 8.29 -0.58 -17.65
N VAL A 203 8.56 -1.88 -17.74
CA VAL A 203 7.70 -2.87 -18.39
C VAL A 203 7.00 -3.78 -17.38
N HIS A 204 5.94 -4.45 -17.81
CA HIS A 204 5.30 -5.48 -17.00
C HIS A 204 6.29 -6.57 -16.58
N PRO A 205 6.08 -7.21 -15.41
CA PRO A 205 6.84 -8.38 -15.03
C PRO A 205 6.48 -9.53 -15.97
N MET A 206 7.47 -10.05 -16.69
CA MET A 206 7.29 -11.09 -17.72
C MET A 206 8.34 -12.19 -17.57
N LYS A 207 7.94 -13.44 -17.80
CA LYS A 207 8.85 -14.59 -17.96
C LYS A 207 9.13 -14.82 -19.44
N ALA A 208 10.40 -15.08 -19.79
CA ALA A 208 10.73 -15.60 -21.10
C ALA A 208 10.35 -17.08 -21.16
N VAL A 209 9.58 -17.48 -22.17
CA VAL A 209 9.24 -18.89 -22.43
C VAL A 209 10.07 -19.47 -23.56
N GLU A 210 10.46 -18.61 -24.50
CA GLU A 210 11.39 -18.90 -25.61
C GLU A 210 12.15 -17.62 -25.95
N ALA A 211 13.16 -17.71 -26.82
CA ALA A 211 13.90 -16.53 -27.27
C ALA A 211 12.94 -15.49 -27.89
N GLY A 212 12.86 -14.31 -27.28
CA GLY A 212 11.97 -13.23 -27.72
C GLY A 212 10.47 -13.49 -27.51
N LYS A 213 10.08 -14.49 -26.71
CA LYS A 213 8.67 -14.77 -26.37
C LYS A 213 8.43 -14.67 -24.88
N TYR A 214 7.44 -13.86 -24.51
CA TYR A 214 7.18 -13.48 -23.12
C TYR A 214 5.74 -13.77 -22.70
N VAL A 215 5.56 -14.23 -21.46
CA VAL A 215 4.26 -14.37 -20.80
C VAL A 215 4.26 -13.60 -19.46
N PRO A 216 3.10 -13.10 -18.99
CA PRO A 216 3.04 -12.37 -17.72
C PRO A 216 3.52 -13.23 -16.53
N ASP A 217 4.32 -12.62 -15.66
CA ASP A 217 4.76 -13.22 -14.41
C ASP A 217 3.80 -12.87 -13.26
N PHE A 218 2.81 -13.73 -13.02
CA PHE A 218 1.88 -13.57 -11.89
C PHE A 218 2.49 -13.93 -10.53
N THR A 219 3.72 -14.47 -10.48
CA THR A 219 4.43 -14.77 -9.22
C THR A 219 5.23 -13.58 -8.70
N TYR A 220 5.31 -12.50 -9.49
CA TYR A 220 5.98 -11.26 -9.11
C TYR A 220 5.28 -10.54 -7.96
N ARG A 221 6.03 -9.74 -7.19
CA ARG A 221 5.56 -9.06 -5.97
C ARG A 221 4.30 -8.20 -6.16
N TYR A 222 4.08 -7.67 -7.35
CA TYR A 222 2.87 -6.90 -7.71
C TYR A 222 1.56 -7.66 -7.52
N ILE A 223 1.60 -8.99 -7.52
CA ILE A 223 0.46 -9.83 -7.16
C ILE A 223 0.74 -10.54 -5.84
N ARG A 224 1.94 -11.14 -5.71
CA ARG A 224 2.29 -11.97 -4.55
C ARG A 224 2.29 -11.22 -3.21
N GLU A 225 2.70 -9.96 -3.19
CA GLU A 225 2.77 -9.16 -1.96
C GLU A 225 1.60 -8.18 -1.88
N ASP A 226 1.38 -7.38 -2.94
CA ASP A 226 0.40 -6.29 -2.97
C ASP A 226 -1.06 -6.74 -2.84
N VAL A 227 -1.35 -8.03 -3.00
CA VAL A 227 -2.71 -8.57 -2.80
C VAL A 227 -2.96 -8.83 -1.32
N SER A 228 -2.25 -9.79 -0.72
CA SER A 228 -2.46 -10.19 0.68
C SER A 228 -2.00 -9.16 1.71
N MET A 229 -1.00 -8.34 1.37
CA MET A 229 -0.40 -7.31 2.23
C MET A 229 -0.69 -5.88 1.74
N GLY A 230 -1.71 -5.72 0.89
CA GLY A 230 -2.08 -4.45 0.29
C GLY A 230 -3.59 -4.30 0.14
N ILE A 231 -4.15 -4.72 -1.00
CA ILE A 231 -5.57 -4.50 -1.32
C ILE A 231 -6.55 -5.32 -0.48
N VAL A 232 -6.16 -6.50 0.03
CA VAL A 232 -7.02 -7.28 0.93
C VAL A 232 -7.22 -6.58 2.29
N PRO A 233 -6.16 -6.07 2.97
CA PRO A 233 -6.33 -5.18 4.12
C PRO A 233 -7.18 -3.93 3.85
N MET A 234 -7.00 -3.27 2.69
CA MET A 234 -7.82 -2.11 2.29
C MET A 234 -9.30 -2.48 2.20
N LYS A 235 -9.62 -3.58 1.50
CA LYS A 235 -10.98 -4.13 1.40
C LYS A 235 -11.56 -4.41 2.78
N GLY A 236 -10.74 -4.94 3.70
CA GLY A 236 -11.19 -5.25 5.05
C GLY A 236 -11.59 -4.02 5.84
N ILE A 237 -10.83 -2.93 5.75
CA ILE A 237 -11.18 -1.65 6.37
C ILE A 237 -12.44 -1.06 5.72
N ALA A 238 -12.57 -1.13 4.40
CA ALA A 238 -13.77 -0.66 3.70
C ALA A 238 -15.02 -1.44 4.10
N GLU A 239 -14.91 -2.76 4.26
CA GLU A 239 -15.99 -3.61 4.73
C GLU A 239 -16.43 -3.25 6.16
N LEU A 240 -15.48 -3.03 7.08
CA LEU A 240 -15.78 -2.57 8.44
C LEU A 240 -16.46 -1.18 8.45
N ALA A 241 -16.08 -0.31 7.52
CA ALA A 241 -16.68 1.00 7.33
C ALA A 241 -18.05 0.97 6.62
N GLY A 242 -18.54 -0.22 6.22
CA GLY A 242 -19.81 -0.37 5.49
C GLY A 242 -19.78 0.18 4.07
N ILE A 243 -18.60 0.27 3.45
CA ILE A 243 -18.43 0.80 2.09
C ILE A 243 -18.39 -0.35 1.08
N SER A 244 -19.19 -0.22 0.02
CA SER A 244 -19.14 -1.12 -1.13
C SER A 244 -17.90 -0.83 -1.98
N THR A 245 -17.22 -1.88 -2.42
CA THR A 245 -15.95 -1.77 -3.14
C THR A 245 -15.89 -2.70 -4.38
N PRO A 246 -16.78 -2.53 -5.37
CA PRO A 246 -16.84 -3.40 -6.54
C PRO A 246 -15.52 -3.49 -7.34
N TYR A 247 -14.72 -2.41 -7.42
CA TYR A 247 -13.44 -2.43 -8.12
C TYR A 247 -12.40 -3.28 -7.38
N LEU A 248 -12.28 -3.10 -6.06
CA LEU A 248 -11.46 -4.00 -5.24
C LEU A 248 -11.95 -5.45 -5.32
N ASP A 249 -13.27 -5.68 -5.34
CA ASP A 249 -13.85 -7.03 -5.42
C ASP A 249 -13.43 -7.75 -6.71
N ASP A 250 -13.53 -7.08 -7.86
CA ASP A 250 -13.10 -7.60 -9.16
C ASP A 250 -11.59 -7.90 -9.19
N VAL A 251 -10.79 -6.94 -8.73
CA VAL A 251 -9.32 -7.06 -8.73
C VAL A 251 -8.87 -8.19 -7.80
N ILE A 252 -9.40 -8.27 -6.58
CA ILE A 252 -9.06 -9.32 -5.61
C ILE A 252 -9.50 -10.69 -6.14
N THR A 253 -10.73 -10.81 -6.66
CA THR A 253 -11.26 -12.08 -7.19
C THR A 253 -10.38 -12.65 -8.30
N TRP A 254 -9.93 -11.80 -9.21
CA TRP A 254 -9.02 -12.24 -10.27
C TRP A 254 -7.62 -12.59 -9.72
N CYS A 255 -7.06 -11.74 -8.85
CA CYS A 255 -5.72 -11.93 -8.32
C CYS A 255 -5.61 -13.19 -7.46
N GLN A 256 -6.59 -13.46 -6.60
CA GLN A 256 -6.58 -14.63 -5.72
C GLN A 256 -6.58 -15.94 -6.53
N GLY A 257 -7.29 -15.96 -7.68
CA GLY A 257 -7.23 -17.07 -8.62
C GLY A 257 -5.84 -17.30 -9.21
N LYS A 258 -5.07 -16.22 -9.49
CA LYS A 258 -3.67 -16.33 -9.93
C LYS A 258 -2.72 -16.81 -8.83
N LEU A 259 -3.07 -16.54 -7.58
CA LEU A 259 -2.31 -16.97 -6.40
C LEU A 259 -2.68 -18.39 -5.92
N ASN A 260 -3.71 -19.00 -6.49
CA ASN A 260 -4.33 -20.22 -5.97
C ASN A 260 -4.71 -20.07 -4.48
N LYS A 261 -5.35 -18.93 -4.18
CA LYS A 261 -5.79 -18.51 -2.85
C LYS A 261 -7.24 -18.07 -2.89
N GLU A 262 -7.90 -18.06 -1.75
CA GLU A 262 -9.26 -17.56 -1.60
C GLU A 262 -9.33 -16.65 -0.36
N PHE A 263 -9.37 -15.33 -0.60
CA PHE A 263 -9.48 -14.31 0.45
C PHE A 263 -10.90 -13.74 0.50
N LEU A 264 -11.48 -13.50 -0.69
CA LEU A 264 -12.81 -12.95 -0.90
C LEU A 264 -13.75 -14.03 -1.49
N VAL A 265 -14.95 -14.16 -0.93
CA VAL A 265 -16.03 -15.00 -1.45
C VAL A 265 -17.24 -14.11 -1.70
N GLY A 266 -17.65 -14.00 -2.96
CA GLY A 266 -18.58 -12.94 -3.39
C GLY A 266 -17.94 -11.56 -3.15
N ASN A 267 -18.53 -10.77 -2.25
CA ASN A 267 -18.04 -9.45 -1.86
C ASN A 267 -17.59 -9.36 -0.39
N LYS A 268 -17.38 -10.52 0.25
CA LYS A 268 -17.07 -10.65 1.69
C LYS A 268 -15.72 -11.30 1.93
N LEU A 269 -14.92 -10.73 2.83
CA LEU A 269 -13.65 -11.33 3.26
C LEU A 269 -13.87 -12.51 4.21
N THR A 270 -14.27 -13.63 3.62
CA THR A 270 -14.59 -14.89 4.31
C THR A 270 -13.89 -16.10 3.70
N GLY A 271 -12.93 -15.88 2.81
CA GLY A 271 -12.17 -16.93 2.16
C GLY A 271 -11.24 -17.67 3.12
N LYS A 272 -11.00 -18.96 2.84
CA LYS A 272 -10.21 -19.86 3.70
C LYS A 272 -8.75 -19.45 3.91
N ASP A 273 -8.19 -18.62 3.03
CA ASP A 273 -6.81 -18.15 3.08
C ASP A 273 -6.66 -16.77 3.72
N LEU A 274 -7.71 -16.19 4.30
CA LEU A 274 -7.66 -14.86 4.93
C LEU A 274 -6.61 -14.76 6.06
N LYS A 275 -6.30 -15.89 6.71
CA LYS A 275 -5.23 -16.02 7.71
C LYS A 275 -3.83 -15.67 7.18
N ASP A 276 -3.63 -15.74 5.86
CA ASP A 276 -2.35 -15.43 5.20
C ASP A 276 -2.25 -13.95 4.80
N THR A 277 -3.14 -13.11 5.31
CA THR A 277 -3.21 -11.67 5.01
C THR A 277 -2.97 -10.84 6.26
N ARG A 278 -3.03 -9.52 6.11
CA ARG A 278 -3.10 -8.56 7.22
C ARG A 278 -4.46 -7.87 7.31
N ALA A 279 -5.52 -8.47 6.77
CA ALA A 279 -6.86 -7.89 6.89
C ALA A 279 -7.29 -7.82 8.36
N PRO A 280 -7.97 -6.75 8.78
CA PRO A 280 -8.41 -6.60 10.16
C PRO A 280 -9.32 -7.76 10.61
N GLN A 281 -10.12 -8.34 9.72
CA GLN A 281 -10.95 -9.51 10.01
C GLN A 281 -10.15 -10.71 10.56
N LYS A 282 -8.91 -10.92 10.11
CA LYS A 282 -8.02 -11.99 10.62
C LYS A 282 -7.76 -11.84 12.11
N TYR A 283 -7.70 -10.61 12.61
CA TYR A 283 -7.35 -10.27 13.99
C TYR A 283 -8.58 -10.04 14.87
N GLY A 284 -9.78 -10.38 14.37
CA GLY A 284 -11.03 -10.30 15.14
C GLY A 284 -11.67 -8.91 15.20
N TYR A 285 -11.24 -7.96 14.37
CA TYR A 285 -11.96 -6.69 14.20
C TYR A 285 -13.25 -6.93 13.41
N ASN A 286 -14.41 -6.59 13.99
CA ASN A 286 -15.73 -6.91 13.42
C ASN A 286 -16.56 -5.68 13.05
N LYS A 287 -16.24 -4.51 13.61
CA LYS A 287 -16.86 -3.22 13.29
C LYS A 287 -15.81 -2.11 13.21
N LEU A 288 -16.18 -0.99 12.61
CA LEU A 288 -15.25 0.10 12.36
C LEU A 288 -14.61 0.65 13.64
N GLU A 289 -15.39 0.75 14.71
CA GLU A 289 -14.93 1.29 15.99
C GLU A 289 -13.77 0.47 16.58
N ASP A 290 -13.73 -0.83 16.31
CA ASP A 290 -12.68 -1.71 16.82
C ASP A 290 -11.28 -1.26 16.35
N LEU A 291 -11.17 -0.57 15.20
CA LEU A 291 -9.91 -0.02 14.68
C LEU A 291 -9.38 1.18 15.48
N PHE A 292 -10.23 1.82 16.27
CA PHE A 292 -9.92 3.06 16.99
C PHE A 292 -10.10 2.92 18.50
N THR A 293 -10.71 1.83 18.96
CA THR A 293 -10.78 1.47 20.37
C THR A 293 -9.55 0.69 20.79
N GLY A 294 -8.84 1.14 21.82
CA GLY A 294 -7.71 0.40 22.38
C GLY A 294 -6.85 1.23 23.30
N ASN A 295 -5.82 0.61 23.85
CA ASN A 295 -4.83 1.21 24.75
C ASN A 295 -3.80 2.04 23.97
N TYR A 296 -4.22 2.80 22.95
CA TYR A 296 -3.33 3.56 22.06
C TYR A 296 -3.85 4.97 21.81
N SER A 297 -2.94 5.92 21.73
CA SER A 297 -3.21 7.24 21.17
C SER A 297 -2.81 7.26 19.69
N ILE A 298 -3.76 7.64 18.84
CA ILE A 298 -3.58 7.91 17.41
C ILE A 298 -3.04 9.34 17.23
#